data_AF-A0A1U8D822-F1
#
_entry.id   AF-A0A1U8D822-F1
#
_cell.length_a   1.000
_cell.length_b   1.000
_cell.length_c   1.000
_cell.angle_alpha   90.00
_cell.angle_beta   90.00
_cell.angle_gamma   90.00
#
_symmetry.space_group_name_H-M   'P 1'
#
loop_
_entity.id
_entity.type
_entity.pdbx_description
1 polymer ?
#
loop_
_entity_poly.entity_id
_entity_poly.type
_entity_poly.pdbx_seq_one_letter_code
_entity_poly.pdbx_strand_id
1 'polypeptide(L)'
;MNWSWGFAFCCYLSLWDFTLSSHVLHLQKPPSTTRPGFPVPIDTKDPGVRKAARFGVYRYNNGSNDFFLFRESRITKALVQIVRGLKYMLNVDITRTVCNKRNQSSLDNCDFQRKKELQQL
;
A
#
# COMPACT_ATOMS: atom_id res chain seq x y z
N MET A 1 9.08 60.88 -16.01
CA MET A 1 10.00 61.11 -14.88
C MET A 1 9.38 60.57 -13.60
N ASN A 2 10.20 59.89 -12.79
CA ASN A 2 9.97 59.43 -11.41
C ASN A 2 9.36 60.54 -10.51
N TRP A 3 8.67 60.31 -9.37
CA TRP A 3 8.92 59.47 -8.19
C TRP A 3 7.61 59.45 -7.35
N SER A 4 7.10 58.32 -6.84
CA SER A 4 7.42 57.65 -5.54
C SER A 4 6.82 58.33 -4.28
N TRP A 5 5.85 57.65 -3.62
CA TRP A 5 5.85 57.19 -2.21
C TRP A 5 4.44 56.86 -1.70
N GLY A 6 4.29 55.69 -1.06
CA GLY A 6 3.08 55.35 -0.29
C GLY A 6 2.80 53.86 -0.08
N PHE A 7 3.80 53.05 0.32
CA PHE A 7 3.52 51.72 0.89
C PHE A 7 3.44 51.85 2.41
N ALA A 8 2.22 51.82 2.95
CA ALA A 8 1.91 51.54 4.35
C ALA A 8 0.45 51.09 4.46
N PHE A 9 0.14 50.24 5.43
CA PHE A 9 -1.07 49.42 5.64
C PHE A 9 -1.06 48.09 4.88
N CYS A 10 -0.99 46.92 5.51
CA CYS A 10 -1.13 46.62 6.92
C CYS A 10 -0.54 45.23 7.18
N CYS A 11 0.47 45.15 8.04
CA CYS A 11 0.84 43.93 8.75
C CYS A 11 -0.37 43.37 9.52
N TYR A 12 -0.31 42.07 9.83
CA TYR A 12 -1.23 41.26 10.65
C TYR A 12 -2.27 40.44 9.88
N LEU A 13 -1.88 39.23 9.46
CA LEU A 13 -2.32 37.96 10.10
C LEU A 13 -1.41 36.81 9.59
N SER A 14 -0.59 36.32 10.52
CA SER A 14 0.13 35.03 10.59
C SER A 14 0.56 34.32 9.29
N LEU A 15 1.86 34.39 9.02
CA LEU A 15 2.63 33.39 8.27
C LEU A 15 2.68 32.06 9.03
N TRP A 16 1.64 31.23 8.93
CA TRP A 16 1.64 29.76 9.09
C TRP A 16 0.66 29.28 8.00
N ASP A 17 1.08 28.64 6.92
CA ASP A 17 1.52 27.26 6.91
C ASP A 17 2.66 27.01 5.91
N PHE A 18 3.85 26.70 6.44
CA PHE A 18 4.73 25.75 5.77
C PHE A 18 4.09 24.36 5.91
N THR A 19 3.92 23.61 4.80
CA THR A 19 4.50 22.25 4.58
C THR A 19 3.69 21.37 3.61
N LEU A 20 4.38 20.99 2.52
CA LEU A 20 4.62 19.60 2.08
C LEU A 20 3.42 18.67 1.78
N SER A 21 3.19 18.40 0.49
CA SER A 21 2.78 17.05 0.06
C SER A 21 3.80 16.48 -0.92
N SER A 22 5.02 16.32 -0.43
CA SER A 22 5.87 15.26 -0.94
C SER A 22 5.24 13.96 -0.43
N HIS A 23 4.51 13.24 -1.28
CA HIS A 23 4.24 11.82 -1.05
C HIS A 23 5.54 11.02 -1.14
N VAL A 24 6.49 11.30 -0.24
CA VAL A 24 7.52 10.34 0.12
C VAL A 24 6.74 9.19 0.72
N LEU A 25 6.76 8.06 0.04
CA LEU A 25 6.31 6.77 0.55
C LEU A 25 6.80 6.67 2.00
N HIS A 26 5.89 6.80 2.96
CA HIS A 26 6.17 6.49 4.36
C HIS A 26 6.36 4.97 4.44
N LEU A 27 7.48 4.48 3.90
CA LEU A 27 8.09 3.25 4.36
C LEU A 27 8.47 3.59 5.80
N GLN A 28 7.67 3.12 6.76
CA GLN A 28 8.02 3.23 8.17
C GLN A 28 9.47 2.78 8.30
N LYS A 29 10.32 3.69 8.79
CA LYS A 29 11.72 3.42 9.02
C LYS A 29 11.77 2.19 9.93
N PRO A 30 12.37 1.08 9.50
CA PRO A 30 12.43 -0.11 10.33
C PRO A 30 13.14 0.24 11.64
N PRO A 31 12.75 -0.36 12.78
CA PRO A 31 13.37 -0.09 14.07
C PRO A 31 14.89 -0.26 13.96
N SER A 32 15.61 0.76 14.42
CA SER A 32 17.05 1.01 14.22
C SER A 32 17.98 -0.06 14.82
N THR A 33 17.43 -1.06 15.52
CA THR A 33 18.16 -2.18 16.11
C THR A 33 18.29 -3.38 15.18
N THR A 34 17.72 -3.31 13.96
CA THR A 34 17.74 -4.42 13.00
C THR A 34 19.09 -4.50 12.29
N ARG A 35 19.82 -5.62 12.48
CA ARG A 35 21.04 -5.91 11.71
C ARG A 35 20.70 -5.93 10.20
N PRO A 36 21.35 -5.09 9.37
CA PRO A 36 21.13 -5.11 7.93
C PRO A 36 21.36 -6.52 7.35
N GLY A 37 20.56 -6.90 6.36
CA GLY A 37 20.74 -8.18 5.66
C GLY A 37 20.11 -9.41 6.30
N PHE A 38 19.62 -9.40 7.54
CA PHE A 38 18.86 -10.53 8.10
C PHE A 38 17.34 -10.25 8.12
N PRO A 39 16.49 -11.18 7.65
CA PRO A 39 15.04 -11.02 7.76
C PRO A 39 14.57 -11.06 9.21
N VAL A 40 13.83 -10.04 9.64
CA VAL A 40 13.23 -9.97 10.98
C VAL A 40 11.71 -10.01 10.91
N PRO A 41 11.02 -10.59 11.91
CA PRO A 41 9.56 -10.54 11.99
C PRO A 41 9.03 -9.10 12.06
N ILE A 42 7.91 -8.86 11.39
CA ILE A 42 7.16 -7.59 11.42
C ILE A 42 5.67 -7.90 11.59
N ASP A 43 4.92 -7.00 12.20
CA ASP A 43 3.47 -7.16 12.38
C ASP A 43 2.79 -7.31 11.00
N THR A 44 1.89 -8.30 10.88
CA THR A 44 1.12 -8.52 9.65
C THR A 44 0.13 -7.39 9.36
N LYS A 45 -0.18 -6.55 10.35
CA LYS A 45 -1.02 -5.35 10.23
C LYS A 45 -0.23 -4.11 9.80
N ASP A 46 1.09 -4.19 9.72
CA ASP A 46 1.94 -3.09 9.26
C ASP A 46 1.47 -2.58 7.87
N PRO A 47 1.29 -1.26 7.69
CA PRO A 47 0.88 -0.67 6.40
C PRO A 47 1.78 -1.05 5.23
N GLY A 48 3.09 -1.16 5.46
CA GLY A 48 4.06 -1.61 4.46
C GLY A 48 3.85 -3.07 4.07
N VAL A 49 3.58 -3.95 5.05
CA VAL A 49 3.21 -5.35 4.82
C VAL A 49 1.92 -5.48 4.01
N ARG A 50 0.86 -4.73 4.37
CA ARG A 50 -0.41 -4.74 3.63
C ARG A 50 -0.21 -4.29 2.18
N LYS A 51 0.61 -3.25 1.97
CA LYS A 51 0.94 -2.76 0.62
C LYS A 51 1.74 -3.77 -0.18
N ALA A 52 2.71 -4.45 0.42
CA ALA A 52 3.49 -5.50 -0.22
C ALA A 52 2.61 -6.71 -0.60
N ALA A 53 1.68 -7.13 0.27
CA ALA A 53 0.72 -8.18 -0.04
C ALA A 53 -0.18 -7.79 -1.23
N ARG A 54 -0.74 -6.57 -1.20
CA ARG A 54 -1.55 -6.03 -2.30
C ARG A 54 -0.78 -5.99 -3.62
N PHE A 55 0.50 -5.59 -3.60
CA PHE A 55 1.36 -5.62 -4.79
C PHE A 55 1.57 -7.05 -5.33
N GLY A 56 1.81 -8.01 -4.44
CA GLY A 56 1.93 -9.43 -4.83
C GLY A 56 0.65 -9.96 -5.50
N VAL A 57 -0.52 -9.63 -4.97
CA VAL A 57 -1.82 -9.97 -5.56
C VAL A 57 -2.00 -9.35 -6.94
N TYR A 58 -1.65 -8.08 -7.13
CA TYR A 58 -1.70 -7.45 -8.45
C TYR A 58 -0.81 -8.17 -9.46
N ARG A 59 0.42 -8.54 -9.07
CA ARG A 59 1.34 -9.31 -9.91
C ARG A 59 0.77 -10.69 -10.25
N TYR A 60 0.17 -11.37 -9.28
CA TYR A 60 -0.50 -12.66 -9.50
C TYR A 60 -1.66 -12.54 -10.50
N ASN A 61 -2.54 -11.55 -10.32
CA ASN A 61 -3.68 -11.32 -11.20
C ASN A 61 -3.25 -11.02 -12.64
N ASN A 62 -2.16 -10.27 -12.81
CA ASN A 62 -1.61 -9.93 -14.14
C ASN A 62 -0.96 -11.13 -14.85
N GLY A 63 -0.39 -12.08 -14.10
CA GLY A 63 0.22 -13.29 -14.66
C GLY A 63 -0.74 -14.48 -14.77
N SER A 64 -1.86 -14.44 -14.07
CA SER A 64 -2.86 -15.52 -14.05
C SER A 64 -3.80 -15.40 -15.25
N ASN A 65 -4.17 -16.56 -15.83
CA ASN A 65 -5.18 -16.64 -16.89
C ASN A 65 -6.62 -16.75 -16.37
N ASP A 66 -6.82 -16.65 -15.05
CA ASP A 66 -8.16 -16.68 -14.45
C ASP A 66 -9.03 -15.52 -14.96
N PHE A 67 -10.32 -15.78 -15.17
CA PHE A 67 -11.28 -14.72 -15.57
C PHE A 67 -11.57 -13.75 -14.43
N PHE A 68 -11.52 -14.23 -13.19
CA PHE A 68 -11.79 -13.45 -11.98
C PHE A 68 -10.50 -12.93 -11.34
N LEU A 69 -10.64 -11.86 -10.58
CA LEU A 69 -9.58 -11.30 -9.76
C LEU A 69 -9.43 -12.09 -8.46
N PHE A 70 -8.21 -12.18 -7.95
CA PHE A 70 -7.91 -12.62 -6.60
C PHE A 70 -7.66 -11.41 -5.70
N ARG A 71 -7.99 -11.54 -4.42
CA ARG A 71 -7.72 -10.55 -3.38
C ARG A 71 -7.06 -11.23 -2.18
N GLU A 72 -6.14 -10.54 -1.51
CA GLU A 72 -5.57 -11.02 -0.25
C GLU A 72 -6.68 -11.16 0.80
N SER A 73 -6.77 -12.34 1.41
CA SER A 73 -7.75 -12.64 2.46
C SER A 73 -7.12 -12.66 3.84
N ARG A 74 -5.88 -13.15 3.95
CA ARG A 74 -5.16 -13.20 5.22
C ARG A 74 -3.65 -13.19 5.02
N ILE A 75 -2.95 -12.44 5.87
CA ILE A 75 -1.48 -12.48 5.96
C ILE A 75 -1.13 -13.25 7.22
N THR A 76 -0.53 -14.43 7.07
CA THR A 76 -0.24 -15.36 8.18
C THR A 76 1.16 -15.17 8.76
N LYS A 77 2.11 -14.69 7.95
CA LYS A 77 3.48 -14.42 8.36
C LYS A 77 4.05 -13.27 7.55
N ALA A 78 4.82 -12.40 8.22
CA ALA A 78 5.54 -11.31 7.57
C ALA A 78 6.95 -11.17 8.16
N LEU A 79 7.94 -11.10 7.27
CA LEU A 79 9.31 -10.74 7.59
C LEU A 79 9.73 -9.54 6.73
N VAL A 80 10.61 -8.70 7.26
CA VAL A 80 11.24 -7.61 6.53
C VAL A 80 12.76 -7.72 6.62
N GLN A 81 13.44 -7.46 5.51
CA GLN A 81 14.90 -7.44 5.42
C GLN A 81 15.35 -6.09 4.86
N ILE A 82 16.25 -5.42 5.59
CA ILE A 82 16.89 -4.19 5.11
C ILE A 82 17.96 -4.56 4.08
N VAL A 83 17.83 -4.01 2.88
CA VAL A 83 18.75 -4.15 1.74
C VAL A 83 19.00 -2.76 1.12
N ARG A 84 19.23 -2.64 -0.19
CA ARG A 84 19.06 -1.37 -0.94
C ARG A 84 17.57 -1.03 -1.09
N GLY A 85 16.86 -0.92 0.04
CA GLY A 85 15.41 -0.85 0.14
C GLY A 85 14.86 -1.80 1.23
N LEU A 86 13.55 -2.05 1.22
CA LEU A 86 12.91 -3.05 2.09
C LEU A 86 12.49 -4.26 1.26
N LYS A 87 12.92 -5.45 1.66
CA LYS A 87 12.44 -6.72 1.10
C LYS A 87 11.45 -7.34 2.07
N TYR A 88 10.18 -7.37 1.68
CA TYR A 88 9.13 -8.06 2.42
C TYR A 88 9.05 -9.52 1.98
N MET A 89 8.96 -10.44 2.94
CA MET A 89 8.75 -11.87 2.71
C MET A 89 7.47 -12.27 3.44
N LEU A 90 6.42 -12.56 2.68
CA LEU A 90 5.07 -12.71 3.20
C LEU A 90 4.51 -14.09 2.88
N ASN A 91 3.82 -14.70 3.85
CA ASN A 91 2.87 -15.78 3.57
C ASN A 91 1.48 -15.16 3.53
N VAL A 92 0.88 -15.16 2.34
CA VAL A 92 -0.42 -14.51 2.07
C VAL A 92 -1.37 -15.53 1.48
N ASP A 93 -2.51 -15.71 2.14
CA ASP A 93 -3.65 -16.40 1.58
C ASP A 93 -4.36 -15.44 0.62
N ILE A 94 -4.55 -15.88 -0.63
CA ILE A 94 -5.32 -15.15 -1.64
C ILE A 94 -6.59 -15.92 -1.95
N THR A 95 -7.68 -15.22 -2.23
CA THR A 95 -8.98 -15.84 -2.47
C THR A 95 -9.62 -15.23 -3.70
N ARG A 96 -10.24 -16.07 -4.53
CA ARG A 96 -10.93 -15.64 -5.74
C ARG A 96 -12.11 -14.73 -5.37
N THR A 97 -12.34 -13.72 -6.17
CA THR A 97 -13.41 -12.75 -5.99
C THR A 97 -14.49 -12.92 -7.06
N VAL A 98 -15.57 -12.15 -6.95
CA VAL A 98 -16.62 -12.07 -7.97
C VAL A 98 -16.31 -11.09 -9.10
N CYS A 99 -15.27 -10.26 -8.97
CA CYS A 99 -14.92 -9.29 -10.00
C CYS A 99 -14.15 -9.94 -11.13
N ASN A 100 -14.48 -9.54 -12.35
CA ASN A 100 -13.76 -9.96 -13.54
C ASN A 100 -12.55 -9.05 -13.80
N LYS A 101 -11.57 -9.56 -14.55
CA LYS A 101 -10.38 -8.77 -14.93
C LYS A 101 -10.67 -7.69 -15.98
N ARG A 102 -11.73 -7.85 -16.77
CA ARG A 102 -12.03 -6.98 -17.93
C ARG A 102 -12.60 -5.62 -17.54
N ASN A 103 -13.35 -5.55 -16.45
CA ASN A 103 -14.07 -4.35 -16.03
C ASN A 103 -13.23 -3.42 -15.13
N GLN A 104 -11.90 -3.61 -15.08
CA GLN A 104 -10.95 -2.81 -14.27
C GLN A 104 -11.45 -2.51 -12.85
N SER A 105 -12.01 -3.53 -12.19
CA SER A 105 -12.57 -3.37 -10.85
C SER A 105 -11.47 -3.10 -9.83
N SER A 106 -11.65 -2.11 -8.97
CA SER A 106 -10.79 -1.97 -7.78
C SER A 106 -10.94 -3.21 -6.90
N LEU A 107 -9.81 -3.75 -6.43
CA LEU A 107 -9.80 -4.87 -5.49
C LEU A 107 -10.41 -4.49 -4.13
N ASP A 108 -10.39 -3.21 -3.75
CA ASP A 108 -10.92 -2.75 -2.47
C ASP A 108 -12.44 -3.02 -2.34
N ASN A 109 -13.17 -2.83 -3.44
CA ASN A 109 -14.63 -2.96 -3.48
C ASN A 109 -15.10 -4.32 -4.02
N CYS A 110 -14.20 -5.32 -4.03
CA CYS A 110 -14.48 -6.61 -4.62
C CYS A 110 -14.69 -7.71 -3.59
N ASP A 111 -15.88 -8.31 -3.58
CA ASP A 111 -16.24 -9.38 -2.64
C ASP A 111 -15.62 -10.72 -3.01
N PHE A 112 -15.34 -11.52 -1.98
CA PHE A 112 -14.88 -12.90 -2.17
C PHE A 112 -15.98 -13.77 -2.79
N GLN A 113 -15.58 -14.68 -3.68
CA GLN A 113 -16.49 -15.68 -4.20
C GLN A 113 -16.95 -16.59 -3.06
N ARG A 114 -18.27 -16.75 -2.90
CA ARG A 114 -18.84 -17.71 -1.94
C ARG A 114 -18.40 -19.13 -2.31
N LYS A 115 -17.99 -19.93 -1.33
CA LYS A 115 -17.82 -21.37 -1.52
C LYS A 115 -19.17 -21.93 -2.00
N LYS A 116 -19.19 -22.49 -3.20
CA LYS A 116 -20.29 -23.39 -3.58
C LYS A 116 -19.97 -24.71 -2.90
N GLU A 117 -20.88 -25.21 -2.07
CA GLU A 117 -20.87 -26.63 -1.73
C GLU A 117 -21.12 -27.37 -3.03
N LEU A 118 -20.14 -28.16 -3.45
CA LEU A 118 -20.33 -29.13 -4.53
C LEU A 118 -21.35 -30.13 -4.01
N GLN A 119 -22.62 -29.97 -4.40
CA GLN A 119 -23.57 -31.08 -4.32
C GLN A 119 -23.03 -32.16 -5.25
N GLN A 120 -22.50 -33.23 -4.65
CA GLN A 120 -22.24 -34.45 -5.38
C GLN A 120 -23.61 -34.96 -5.85
N LEU A 121 -23.84 -34.91 -7.17
CA LEU A 121 -24.98 -35.55 -7.81
C LEU A 121 -24.82 -37.07 -7.76
#